data_AF-A0AB36V0M0-F1
#
_entry.id   AF-A0AB36V0M0-F1
#
_cell.length_a   1.000
_cell.length_b   1.000
_cell.length_c   1.000
_cell.angle_alpha   90.00
_cell.angle_beta   90.00
_cell.angle_gamma   90.00
#
_symmetry.space_group_name_H-M   'P 1'
#
loop_
_entity.id
_entity.type
_entity.pdbx_description
1 polymer ?
#
loop_
_entity_poly.entity_id
_entity_poly.type
_entity_poly.pdbx_seq_one_letter_code
_entity_poly.pdbx_strand_id
1 'polypeptide(L)'
;RIPYLKEQRNNLQGPLVKVNGAKLFMDGVIEGETAYLHEPYQTRPGYRGVPIWEKQAYVNMIQALDKEKFQIHVHSIGDAATTETLDALEHAKNNNGKRDSRHEITHLQLVRERDI
;
A
#
# COMPACT_ATOMS: atom_id res chain seq x y z
N ARG A 1 13.38 9.31 3.90
CA ARG A 1 11.92 9.60 4.01
C ARG A 1 11.40 9.35 5.43
N ILE A 2 11.69 8.22 6.06
CA ILE A 2 11.24 7.92 7.43
C ILE A 2 11.60 8.98 8.49
N PRO A 3 12.84 9.51 8.57
CA PRO A 3 13.18 10.53 9.57
C PRO A 3 12.28 11.77 9.49
N TYR A 4 12.02 12.24 8.28
CA TYR A 4 11.10 13.35 8.03
C TYR A 4 9.67 13.04 8.49
N LEU A 5 9.13 11.85 8.18
CA LEU A 5 7.78 11.46 8.63
C LEU A 5 7.68 11.40 10.17
N LYS A 6 8.72 10.91 10.85
CA LYS A 6 8.80 10.90 12.32
C LYS A 6 8.80 12.31 12.89
N GLU A 7 9.58 13.21 12.28
CA GLU A 7 9.61 14.62 12.67
C GLU A 7 8.22 15.27 12.50
N GLN A 8 7.56 15.06 11.36
CA GLN A 8 6.20 15.57 11.14
C GLN A 8 5.21 15.00 12.17
N ARG A 9 5.28 13.69 12.46
CA ARG A 9 4.47 13.07 13.50
C ARG A 9 4.71 13.72 14.86
N ASN A 10 5.96 13.94 15.25
CA ASN A 10 6.30 14.52 16.56
C ASN A 10 5.83 15.97 16.68
N ASN A 11 5.93 16.74 15.60
CA ASN A 11 5.53 18.16 15.58
C ASN A 11 4.01 18.35 15.49
N LEU A 12 3.26 17.36 14.99
CA LEU A 12 1.83 17.44 14.74
C LEU A 12 1.05 16.39 15.55
N GLN A 13 0.94 16.61 16.87
CA GLN A 13 0.13 15.81 17.82
C GLN A 13 -0.89 16.66 18.61
N GLY A 14 -1.43 17.69 17.98
CA GLY A 14 -2.41 18.58 18.61
C GLY A 14 -3.77 17.92 18.85
N PRO A 15 -4.70 18.63 19.52
CA PRO A 15 -6.06 18.15 19.75
C PRO A 15 -6.89 18.02 18.45
N LEU A 16 -6.60 18.84 17.43
CA LEU A 16 -7.36 18.88 16.17
C LEU A 16 -6.68 18.15 15.01
N VAL A 17 -5.35 18.06 15.03
CA VAL A 17 -4.54 17.48 13.95
C VAL A 17 -3.51 16.54 14.54
N LYS A 18 -3.50 15.30 14.02
CA LYS A 18 -2.52 14.27 14.40
C LYS A 18 -2.01 13.57 13.14
N VAL A 19 -0.69 13.47 13.01
CA VAL A 19 -0.06 12.74 11.89
C VAL A 19 0.34 11.34 12.35
N ASN A 20 -0.56 10.37 12.16
CA ASN A 20 -0.35 8.99 12.62
C ASN A 20 -0.37 7.95 11.49
N GLY A 21 -0.82 8.36 10.30
CA GLY A 21 -0.94 7.49 9.14
C GLY A 21 0.00 7.88 8.00
N ALA A 22 0.24 6.93 7.10
CA ALA A 22 0.94 7.15 5.85
C ALA A 22 0.07 6.60 4.71
N LYS A 23 -0.24 7.45 3.73
CA LYS A 23 -0.97 7.06 2.52
C LYS A 23 0.02 6.69 1.41
N LEU A 24 -0.17 5.52 0.83
CA LEU A 24 0.57 5.03 -0.34
C LEU A 24 -0.42 4.74 -1.47
N PHE A 25 0.10 4.70 -2.69
CA PHE A 25 -0.61 4.27 -3.89
C PHE A 25 0.19 3.14 -4.50
N MET A 26 -0.44 1.98 -4.71
CA MET A 26 0.22 0.85 -5.36
C MET A 26 0.03 0.91 -6.88
N ASP A 27 -1.11 1.41 -7.34
CA ASP A 27 -1.47 1.55 -8.75
C ASP A 27 -2.37 2.77 -9.01
N GLY A 28 -2.86 2.87 -10.25
CA GLY A 28 -3.86 3.86 -10.66
C GLY A 28 -5.28 3.30 -10.72
N VAL A 29 -6.07 3.73 -11.70
CA VAL A 29 -7.50 3.39 -11.82
C VAL A 29 -7.77 2.48 -13.03
N ILE A 30 -8.85 1.68 -12.98
CA ILE A 30 -9.24 0.79 -14.10
C ILE A 30 -9.62 1.60 -15.33
N GLU A 31 -10.35 2.70 -15.13
CA GLU A 31 -10.92 3.54 -16.20
C GLU A 31 -9.83 4.19 -17.07
N GLY A 32 -8.66 4.43 -16.49
CA GLY A 32 -7.48 4.96 -17.17
C GLY A 32 -6.48 3.89 -17.60
N GLU A 33 -6.80 2.60 -17.43
CA GLU A 33 -5.90 1.47 -17.65
C GLU A 33 -4.55 1.63 -16.91
N THR A 34 -4.60 2.13 -15.68
CA THR A 34 -3.39 2.33 -14.85
C THR A 34 -3.41 1.49 -13.57
N ALA A 35 -4.54 0.87 -13.24
CA ALA A 35 -4.59 -0.15 -12.18
C ALA A 35 -3.77 -1.38 -12.57
N TYR A 36 -3.08 -2.00 -11.61
CA TYR A 36 -2.14 -3.07 -11.87
C TYR A 36 -2.79 -4.45 -11.69
N LEU A 37 -2.85 -5.21 -12.77
CA LEU A 37 -3.62 -6.45 -12.88
C LEU A 37 -2.73 -7.70 -12.94
N HIS A 38 -3.27 -8.85 -12.55
CA HIS A 38 -2.62 -10.15 -12.78
C HIS A 38 -2.64 -10.55 -14.26
N GLU A 39 -3.76 -10.29 -14.93
CA GLU A 39 -3.95 -10.57 -16.36
C GLU A 39 -4.01 -9.29 -17.19
N PRO A 40 -3.66 -9.33 -18.49
CA PRO A 40 -3.72 -8.15 -19.35
C PRO A 40 -5.12 -7.55 -19.47
N TYR A 41 -5.18 -6.23 -19.69
CA TYR A 41 -6.41 -5.53 -20.04
C TYR A 41 -6.98 -6.08 -21.35
N GLN A 42 -8.29 -6.31 -21.38
CA GLN A 42 -8.99 -6.83 -22.57
C GLN A 42 -8.85 -5.88 -23.78
N THR A 43 -8.84 -4.58 -23.51
CA THR A 43 -8.68 -3.49 -24.48
C THR A 43 -7.24 -3.33 -24.97
N ARG A 44 -6.25 -3.86 -24.23
CA ARG A 44 -4.82 -3.69 -24.52
C ARG A 44 -4.03 -4.96 -24.21
N PRO A 45 -3.99 -5.93 -25.16
CA PRO A 45 -3.29 -7.19 -24.98
C PRO A 45 -1.83 -7.02 -24.57
N GLY A 46 -1.37 -7.85 -23.62
CA GLY A 46 -0.01 -7.83 -23.09
C GLY A 46 0.28 -6.70 -22.08
N TYR A 47 -0.63 -5.75 -21.91
CA TYR A 47 -0.47 -4.66 -20.94
C TYR A 47 -1.34 -4.91 -19.70
N ARG A 48 -0.74 -4.79 -18.51
CA ARG A 48 -1.35 -5.13 -17.22
C ARG A 48 -1.54 -3.92 -16.31
N GLY A 49 -1.42 -2.70 -16.83
CA GLY A 49 -1.24 -1.51 -16.02
C GLY A 49 0.21 -1.36 -15.56
N VAL A 50 0.45 -0.37 -14.70
CA VAL A 50 1.81 -0.03 -14.22
C VAL A 50 1.77 0.13 -12.70
N PRO A 51 2.53 -0.68 -11.94
CA PRO A 51 2.69 -0.43 -10.51
C PRO A 51 3.44 0.88 -10.32
N ILE A 52 3.04 1.67 -9.32
CA ILE A 52 3.69 2.95 -9.00
C ILE A 52 5.09 2.73 -8.42
N TRP A 53 5.32 1.57 -7.80
CA TRP A 53 6.56 1.24 -7.12
C TRP A 53 7.30 0.10 -7.81
N GLU A 54 8.63 0.16 -7.72
CA GLU A 54 9.43 -1.05 -7.79
C GLU A 54 9.12 -1.92 -6.55
N LYS A 55 8.99 -3.23 -6.77
CA LYS A 55 8.49 -4.18 -5.77
C LYS A 55 9.30 -4.14 -4.46
N GLN A 56 10.62 -4.23 -4.53
CA GLN A 56 11.46 -4.25 -3.34
C GLN A 56 11.42 -2.91 -2.59
N ALA A 57 11.39 -1.79 -3.31
CA ALA A 57 11.23 -0.46 -2.73
C ALA A 57 9.89 -0.32 -1.98
N TYR A 58 8.81 -0.89 -2.52
CA TYR A 58 7.50 -0.90 -1.87
C TYR A 58 7.50 -1.70 -0.57
N VAL A 59 8.00 -2.93 -0.62
CA VAL A 59 8.13 -3.81 0.57
C VAL A 59 8.97 -3.14 1.65
N ASN A 60 10.12 -2.58 1.28
CA ASN A 60 11.01 -1.88 2.21
C ASN A 60 10.32 -0.66 2.85
N MET A 61 9.53 0.10 2.08
CA MET A 61 8.80 1.25 2.58
C MET A 61 7.70 0.85 3.58
N ILE A 62 6.90 -0.17 3.25
CA ILE A 62 5.86 -0.70 4.14
C ILE A 62 6.47 -1.22 5.44
N GLN A 63 7.53 -2.03 5.36
CA GLN A 63 8.22 -2.53 6.54
C GLN A 63 8.75 -1.38 7.41
N ALA A 64 9.34 -0.34 6.80
CA ALA A 64 9.90 0.78 7.55
C ALA A 64 8.82 1.64 8.21
N LEU A 65 7.67 1.85 7.55
CA LEU A 65 6.52 2.57 8.12
C LEU A 65 5.87 1.80 9.27
N ASP A 66 5.69 0.48 9.10
CA ASP A 66 5.11 -0.37 10.13
C ASP A 66 6.03 -0.45 11.36
N LYS A 67 7.35 -0.59 11.17
CA LYS A 67 8.34 -0.58 12.25
C LYS A 67 8.26 0.68 13.11
N GLU A 68 7.97 1.81 12.47
CA GLU A 68 7.80 3.11 13.13
C GLU A 68 6.38 3.34 13.66
N LYS A 69 5.51 2.32 13.60
CA LYS A 69 4.13 2.31 14.10
C LYS A 69 3.20 3.29 13.42
N PHE A 70 3.44 3.64 12.15
CA PHE A 70 2.43 4.35 11.36
C PHE A 70 1.27 3.41 11.01
N GLN A 71 0.07 3.95 10.89
CA GLN A 71 -1.05 3.26 10.24
C GLN A 71 -0.90 3.44 8.72
N ILE A 72 -0.65 2.35 7.99
CA ILE A 72 -0.48 2.40 6.54
C ILE A 72 -1.83 2.29 5.86
N HIS A 73 -2.11 3.23 4.97
CA HIS A 73 -3.29 3.27 4.10
C HIS A 73 -2.82 3.12 2.66
N VAL A 74 -3.32 2.14 1.93
CA VAL A 74 -2.90 1.87 0.55
C VAL A 74 -4.08 2.06 -0.40
N HIS A 75 -3.93 2.89 -1.42
CA HIS A 75 -4.81 2.84 -2.59
C HIS A 75 -4.43 1.61 -3.43
N SER A 76 -5.40 0.72 -3.65
CA SER A 76 -5.28 -0.44 -4.52
C SER A 76 -6.59 -0.66 -5.27
N ILE A 77 -6.54 -0.63 -6.60
CA ILE A 77 -7.70 -0.89 -7.44
C ILE A 77 -7.57 -2.23 -8.17
N GLY A 78 -6.40 -2.49 -8.76
CA GLY A 78 -6.11 -3.71 -9.48
C GLY A 78 -5.89 -4.89 -8.55
N ASP A 79 -6.13 -6.09 -9.08
CA ASP A 79 -6.04 -7.31 -8.30
C ASP A 79 -4.57 -7.68 -7.99
N ALA A 80 -3.63 -7.44 -8.91
CA ALA A 80 -2.20 -7.60 -8.62
C ALA A 80 -1.68 -6.56 -7.64
N ALA A 81 -2.16 -5.32 -7.69
CA ALA A 81 -1.84 -4.32 -6.67
C ALA A 81 -2.30 -4.76 -5.27
N THR A 82 -3.47 -5.39 -5.19
CA THR A 82 -4.02 -5.90 -3.92
C THR A 82 -3.17 -7.05 -3.38
N THR A 83 -2.83 -8.04 -4.21
CA THR A 83 -1.92 -9.13 -3.82
C THR A 83 -0.58 -8.59 -3.31
N GLU A 84 0.08 -7.71 -4.07
CA GLU A 84 1.39 -7.14 -3.69
C GLU A 84 1.32 -6.33 -2.39
N THR A 85 0.19 -5.66 -2.15
CA THR A 85 -0.06 -4.95 -0.89
C THR A 85 -0.17 -5.92 0.29
N LEU A 86 -0.96 -6.99 0.14
CA LEU A 86 -1.11 -8.01 1.19
C LEU A 86 0.23 -8.68 1.51
N ASP A 87 0.97 -9.08 0.48
CA ASP A 87 2.30 -9.70 0.62
C ASP A 87 3.28 -8.77 1.37
N ALA A 88 3.29 -7.48 1.03
CA ALA A 88 4.15 -6.50 1.70
C ALA A 88 3.77 -6.26 3.17
N LEU A 89 2.48 -6.23 3.49
CA LEU A 89 1.98 -6.11 4.87
C LEU A 89 2.29 -7.36 5.70
N GLU A 90 2.14 -8.55 5.10
CA GLU A 90 2.55 -9.81 5.73
C GLU A 90 4.06 -9.84 5.99
N HIS A 91 4.86 -9.44 5.00
CA HIS A 91 6.31 -9.32 5.15
C HIS A 91 6.68 -8.40 6.32
N ALA A 92 6.06 -7.23 6.42
CA ALA A 92 6.31 -6.31 7.53
C ALA A 92 5.94 -6.91 8.88
N LYS A 93 4.76 -7.54 9.00
CA LYS A 93 4.31 -8.22 10.21
C LYS A 93 5.27 -9.33 10.65
N ASN A 94 5.80 -10.11 9.70
CA ASN A 94 6.74 -11.19 10.00
C ASN A 94 8.10 -10.65 10.49
N ASN A 95 8.55 -9.52 9.97
CA ASN A 95 9.86 -8.95 10.32
C ASN A 95 9.84 -8.01 11.54
N ASN A 96 8.73 -7.29 11.76
CA ASN A 96 8.60 -6.32 12.85
C ASN A 96 7.83 -6.86 14.06
N GLY A 97 7.18 -8.02 13.90
CA GLY A 97 6.32 -8.62 14.91
C GLY A 97 4.86 -8.18 14.79
N LYS A 98 3.94 -9.06 15.21
CA LYS A 98 2.50 -8.78 15.20
C LYS A 98 2.14 -7.67 16.18
N ARG A 99 1.35 -6.70 15.73
CA ARG A 99 0.71 -5.68 16.55
C ARG A 99 -0.71 -5.41 16.03
N ASP A 100 -1.51 -4.70 16.80
CA ASP A 100 -2.78 -4.15 16.32
C ASP A 100 -2.50 -2.97 15.37
N SER A 101 -2.17 -3.29 14.12
CA SER A 101 -1.70 -2.30 13.13
C SER A 101 -2.82 -1.60 12.39
N ARG A 102 -3.96 -2.28 12.24
CA ARG A 102 -5.17 -1.81 11.54
C ARG A 102 -4.84 -1.11 10.22
N HIS A 103 -3.91 -1.68 9.46
CA HIS A 103 -3.61 -1.19 8.11
C HIS A 103 -4.86 -1.29 7.23
N GLU A 104 -4.96 -0.37 6.27
CA GLU A 104 -6.15 -0.23 5.43
C GLU A 104 -5.75 -0.31 3.95
N ILE A 105 -6.53 -1.05 3.18
CA ILE A 105 -6.48 -1.04 1.71
C ILE A 105 -7.79 -0.41 1.24
N THR A 106 -7.69 0.66 0.45
CA THR A 106 -8.82 1.45 -0.05
C THR A 106 -9.11 1.07 -1.50
N HIS A 107 -10.39 1.20 -1.89
CA HIS A 107 -11.00 0.87 -3.18
C HIS A 107 -11.30 -0.62 -3.34
N LEU A 108 -10.29 -1.49 -3.40
CA LEU A 108 -10.49 -2.94 -3.54
C LEU A 108 -11.48 -3.29 -4.67
N GLN A 109 -11.35 -2.60 -5.81
CA GLN A 109 -12.30 -2.70 -6.92
C GLN A 109 -12.21 -4.06 -7.61
N LEU A 110 -10.99 -4.57 -7.81
CA LEU A 110 -10.74 -5.93 -8.22
C LEU A 110 -9.91 -6.63 -7.13
N VAL A 111 -10.43 -7.76 -6.66
CA VAL A 111 -9.78 -8.60 -5.65
C VAL A 111 -9.91 -10.05 -6.09
N ARG A 112 -8.81 -10.80 -6.01
CA ARG A 112 -8.85 -12.25 -6.29
C ARG A 112 -9.45 -12.98 -5.11
N GLU A 113 -10.20 -14.04 -5.39
CA GLU A 113 -10.80 -14.88 -4.34
C GLU A 113 -9.77 -15.43 -3.35
N ARG A 114 -8.55 -15.76 -3.81
CA ARG A 114 -7.44 -16.21 -2.95
C ARG A 114 -6.87 -15.16 -2.00
N ASP A 115 -7.21 -13.89 -2.20
CA ASP A 115 -6.70 -12.76 -1.42
C ASP A 115 -7.72 -12.31 -0.34
N ILE A 116 -8.83 -13.04 -0.19
CA ILE A 116 -9.89 -12.87 0.83
C ILE A 116 -9.72 -13.95 1.91
#